data_AF-A0A8C8ULY5-F1
#
_entry.id   AF-A0A8C8ULY5-F1
#
_cell.length_a   1.000
_cell.length_b   1.000
_cell.length_c   1.000
_cell.angle_alpha   90.00
_cell.angle_beta   90.00
_cell.angle_gamma   90.00
#
_symmetry.space_group_name_H-M   'P 1'
#
loop_
_entity.id
_entity.type
_entity.pdbx_description
1 polymer ?
#
loop_
_entity_poly.entity_id
_entity_poly.type
_entity_poly.pdbx_seq_one_letter_code
_entity_poly.pdbx_strand_id
1 'polypeptide(L)'
;LSYDLHGSWEKFTGHNSPLKSLRLSSFHSQAYAMDYWRKLGAPADKLIMGFPAYGRTFQLLEESKNGLQAASTGPASPGYYTKQAGFLAYYEVCSFIQRAEQRWIDYQYVPYAYKGKEWVAYDDTISFTYKNILGVPWCGHWIWTTPGAFSVAMALSPLSIY
;
A
#
# COMPACT_ATOMS: atom_id res chain seq x y z
N LEU A 1 2.89 8.32 -10.12
CA LEU A 1 3.03 7.96 -8.69
C LEU A 1 2.59 6.51 -8.54
N SER A 2 3.25 5.72 -7.70
CA SER A 2 3.10 4.25 -7.63
C SER A 2 2.14 3.77 -6.52
N TYR A 3 1.22 4.63 -6.09
CA TYR A 3 0.24 4.39 -5.03
C TYR A 3 -1.12 4.96 -5.47
N ASP A 4 -2.18 4.72 -4.68
CA ASP A 4 -3.58 4.95 -5.08
C ASP A 4 -3.97 4.15 -6.33
N LEU A 5 -3.40 2.95 -6.47
CA LEU A 5 -3.71 2.05 -7.59
C LEU A 5 -5.09 1.40 -7.43
N HIS A 6 -5.55 1.25 -6.20
CA HIS A 6 -6.90 0.86 -5.84
C HIS A 6 -7.39 1.69 -4.65
N GLY A 7 -8.70 1.88 -4.55
CA GLY A 7 -9.31 2.62 -3.46
C GLY A 7 -10.82 2.57 -3.47
N SER A 8 -11.45 3.22 -2.49
CA SER A 8 -12.89 3.14 -2.24
C SER A 8 -13.79 3.70 -3.33
N TRP A 9 -13.22 4.29 -4.39
CA TRP A 9 -13.93 4.63 -5.61
C TRP A 9 -14.29 3.39 -6.46
N GLU A 10 -13.69 2.23 -6.17
CA GLU A 10 -14.04 0.94 -6.76
C GLU A 10 -15.10 0.19 -5.93
N LYS A 11 -15.82 -0.73 -6.58
CA LYS A 11 -16.82 -1.60 -5.94
C LYS A 11 -16.25 -2.88 -5.34
N PHE A 12 -14.92 -3.00 -5.30
CA PHE A 12 -14.22 -4.15 -4.75
C PHE A 12 -12.95 -3.70 -4.03
N THR A 13 -12.53 -4.46 -3.02
CA THR A 13 -11.29 -4.20 -2.30
C THR A 13 -10.09 -4.41 -3.21
N GLY A 14 -9.14 -3.47 -3.17
CA GLY A 14 -7.88 -3.56 -3.87
C GLY A 14 -6.76 -2.96 -3.04
N HIS A 15 -5.52 -3.36 -3.33
CA HIS A 15 -4.38 -2.87 -2.57
C HIS A 15 -3.93 -1.47 -3.03
N ASN A 16 -3.57 -0.60 -2.09
CA ASN A 16 -3.17 0.79 -2.35
C ASN A 16 -1.94 0.88 -3.29
N SER A 17 -0.89 0.10 -2.98
CA SER A 17 0.36 0.14 -3.77
C SER A 17 1.01 -1.25 -3.97
N PRO A 18 0.32 -2.20 -4.62
CA PRO A 18 0.84 -3.55 -4.85
C PRO A 18 2.14 -3.53 -5.67
N LEU A 19 3.16 -4.28 -5.23
CA LEU A 19 4.43 -4.36 -5.96
C LEU A 19 4.24 -4.99 -7.35
N LYS A 20 3.47 -6.08 -7.42
CA LYS A 20 3.11 -6.76 -8.66
C LYS A 20 1.60 -6.78 -8.87
N SER A 21 1.19 -6.80 -10.13
CA SER A 21 -0.22 -6.82 -10.52
C SER A 21 -0.85 -8.18 -10.21
N LEU A 22 -2.15 -8.19 -9.89
CA LEU A 22 -2.93 -9.44 -9.72
C LEU A 22 -2.95 -10.31 -10.98
N ARG A 23 -3.04 -9.67 -12.15
CA ARG A 23 -2.99 -10.31 -13.46
C ARG A 23 -1.82 -9.73 -14.24
N LEU A 24 -1.13 -10.54 -15.03
CA LEU A 24 -0.03 -10.10 -15.90
C LEU A 24 -0.46 -8.99 -16.88
N SER A 25 -1.74 -8.95 -17.24
CA SER A 25 -2.33 -7.91 -18.11
C SER A 25 -2.80 -6.65 -17.36
N SER A 26 -2.73 -6.60 -16.03
CA SER A 26 -3.17 -5.44 -15.26
C SER A 26 -2.03 -4.43 -15.10
N PHE A 27 -2.37 -3.16 -15.29
CA PHE A 27 -1.45 -2.02 -15.19
C PHE A 27 -1.33 -1.46 -13.76
N HIS A 28 -2.09 -2.03 -12.81
CA HIS A 28 -2.19 -1.54 -11.43
C HIS A 28 -1.11 -2.19 -10.54
N SER A 29 0.16 -1.87 -10.80
CA SER A 29 1.26 -2.19 -9.88
C SER A 29 2.42 -1.22 -9.98
N GLN A 30 3.22 -1.19 -8.92
CA GLN A 30 4.43 -0.38 -8.87
C GLN A 30 5.45 -0.82 -9.90
N ALA A 31 5.67 -2.13 -10.04
CA ALA A 31 6.60 -2.68 -11.04
C ALA A 31 6.20 -2.27 -12.46
N TYR A 32 4.91 -2.33 -12.80
CA TYR A 32 4.42 -1.90 -14.10
C TYR A 32 4.66 -0.40 -14.33
N ALA A 33 4.29 0.45 -13.36
CA ALA A 33 4.46 1.90 -13.48
C ALA A 33 5.92 2.31 -13.71
N MET A 34 6.86 1.68 -12.99
CA MET A 34 8.30 1.97 -13.14
C MET A 34 8.84 1.46 -14.48
N ASP A 35 8.45 0.24 -14.89
CA ASP A 35 8.84 -0.32 -16.18
C ASP A 35 8.29 0.50 -17.36
N TYR A 36 7.08 1.02 -17.23
CA TYR A 36 6.46 1.88 -18.24
C TYR A 36 7.27 3.16 -18.48
N TRP A 37 7.65 3.89 -17.42
CA TRP A 37 8.49 5.09 -17.56
C TRP A 37 9.86 4.78 -18.14
N ARG A 38 10.48 3.67 -17.71
CA ARG A 38 11.74 3.20 -18.30
C ARG A 38 11.61 2.96 -19.80
N LYS A 39 10.55 2.29 -20.24
CA LYS A 39 10.27 2.03 -21.67
C LYS A 39 10.03 3.30 -22.48
N LEU A 40 9.55 4.38 -21.85
CA LEU A 40 9.44 5.70 -22.46
C LEU A 40 10.76 6.49 -22.48
N GLY A 41 11.86 5.92 -21.98
CA GLY A 41 13.20 6.51 -22.04
C GLY A 41 13.63 7.22 -20.75
N ALA A 42 12.89 7.09 -19.64
CA ALA A 42 13.33 7.62 -18.36
C ALA A 42 14.57 6.86 -17.86
N PRO A 43 15.68 7.55 -17.52
CA PRO A 43 16.85 6.91 -16.94
C PRO A 43 16.49 6.22 -15.61
N ALA A 44 16.92 4.97 -15.44
CA ALA A 44 16.59 4.18 -14.26
C ALA A 44 17.11 4.82 -12.95
N ASP A 45 18.26 5.47 -13.03
CA ASP A 45 18.90 6.22 -11.95
C ASP A 45 18.17 7.52 -11.56
N LYS A 46 17.12 7.91 -12.31
CA LYS A 46 16.28 9.07 -12.00
C LYS A 46 14.85 8.69 -11.62
N LEU A 47 14.51 7.42 -11.68
CA LEU A 47 13.20 6.94 -11.27
C LEU A 47 13.17 6.76 -9.75
N ILE A 48 12.13 7.30 -9.14
CA ILE A 48 11.91 7.28 -7.69
C ILE A 48 10.60 6.53 -7.43
N MET A 49 10.67 5.43 -6.68
CA MET A 49 9.48 4.65 -6.32
C MET A 49 8.79 5.27 -5.10
N GLY A 50 7.46 5.39 -5.14
CA GLY A 50 6.67 5.97 -4.05
C GLY A 50 6.23 4.94 -3.01
N PHE A 51 6.39 5.27 -1.72
CA PHE A 51 6.10 4.42 -0.57
C PHE A 51 5.00 5.11 0.25
N PRO A 52 3.75 4.64 0.20
CA PRO A 52 2.67 5.27 0.94
C PRO A 52 2.77 4.93 2.43
N ALA A 53 2.91 5.95 3.28
CA ALA A 53 2.76 5.84 4.74
C ALA A 53 1.28 6.04 5.14
N TYR A 54 0.38 5.38 4.42
CA TYR A 54 -1.06 5.41 4.64
C TYR A 54 -1.72 4.20 3.98
N GLY A 55 -2.92 3.87 4.44
CA GLY A 55 -3.75 2.83 3.87
C GLY A 55 -5.01 3.36 3.19
N ARG A 56 -5.50 2.63 2.19
CA ARG A 56 -6.83 2.83 1.59
C ARG A 56 -7.81 1.87 2.23
N THR A 57 -8.97 2.38 2.62
CA THR A 57 -9.96 1.60 3.37
C THR A 57 -11.25 1.39 2.59
N PHE A 58 -11.90 0.28 2.87
CA PHE A 58 -13.12 -0.17 2.21
C PHE A 58 -14.12 -0.67 3.24
N GLN A 59 -15.39 -0.47 2.94
CA GLN A 59 -16.51 -1.06 3.66
C GLN A 59 -16.97 -2.30 2.89
N LEU A 60 -16.69 -3.49 3.42
CA LEU A 60 -17.09 -4.76 2.83
C LEU A 60 -18.61 -4.87 2.75
N LEU A 61 -19.12 -5.46 1.67
CA LEU A 61 -20.52 -5.81 1.54
C LEU A 61 -20.89 -6.91 2.55
N GLU A 62 -20.07 -7.97 2.59
CA GLU A 62 -20.21 -9.14 3.46
C GLU A 62 -18.91 -9.35 4.25
N GLU A 63 -19.01 -9.47 5.58
CA GLU A 63 -17.83 -9.67 6.46
C GLU A 63 -17.11 -11.00 6.20
N SER A 64 -17.87 -12.04 5.81
CA SER A 64 -17.31 -13.36 5.45
C SER A 64 -16.50 -13.34 4.16
N LYS A 65 -16.63 -12.29 3.33
CA LYS A 65 -15.86 -12.07 2.10
C LYS A 65 -14.91 -10.90 2.32
N ASN A 66 -13.72 -11.20 2.82
CA ASN A 66 -12.76 -10.20 3.30
C ASN A 66 -11.38 -10.26 2.59
N GLY A 67 -11.24 -11.10 1.57
CA GLY A 67 -10.03 -11.18 0.76
C GLY A 67 -9.89 -10.05 -0.26
N LEU A 68 -8.80 -10.07 -1.04
CA LEU A 68 -8.65 -9.17 -2.18
C LEU A 68 -9.80 -9.39 -3.19
N GLN A 69 -10.22 -8.31 -3.86
CA GLN A 69 -11.38 -8.26 -4.76
C GLN A 69 -12.73 -8.64 -4.12
N ALA A 70 -12.84 -8.65 -2.79
CA ALA A 70 -14.13 -8.73 -2.13
C ALA A 70 -15.02 -7.54 -2.48
N ALA A 71 -16.33 -7.76 -2.58
CA ALA A 71 -17.28 -6.70 -2.89
C ALA A 71 -17.32 -5.64 -1.77
N SER A 72 -17.33 -4.37 -2.18
CA SER A 72 -17.33 -3.21 -1.28
C SER A 72 -18.54 -2.32 -1.56
N THR A 73 -19.10 -1.73 -0.50
CA THR A 73 -20.16 -0.70 -0.57
C THR A 73 -19.59 0.72 -0.62
N GLY A 74 -18.28 0.90 -0.50
CA GLY A 74 -17.62 2.19 -0.56
C GLY A 74 -16.48 2.35 0.46
N PRO A 75 -16.20 3.58 0.92
CA PRO A 75 -15.14 3.82 1.90
C PRO A 75 -15.51 3.32 3.29
N ALA A 76 -14.53 2.83 4.06
CA ALA A 76 -14.72 2.63 5.49
C ALA A 76 -14.84 3.99 6.23
N SER A 77 -15.22 3.92 7.50
CA SER A 77 -15.38 5.09 8.36
C SER A 77 -14.11 5.96 8.38
N PRO A 78 -14.25 7.30 8.49
CA PRO A 78 -13.09 8.18 8.62
C PRO A 78 -12.20 7.83 9.82
N GLY A 79 -10.89 7.94 9.64
CA GLY A 79 -9.93 7.87 10.73
C GLY A 79 -10.17 8.93 11.81
N TYR A 80 -9.80 8.60 13.05
CA TYR A 80 -9.99 9.50 14.19
C TYR A 80 -9.22 10.82 14.03
N TYR A 81 -8.04 10.80 13.41
CA TYR A 81 -7.19 11.97 13.23
C TYR A 81 -7.25 12.52 11.82
N THR A 82 -7.24 11.64 10.80
CA THR A 82 -7.27 12.07 9.39
C THR A 82 -8.63 12.61 8.96
N LYS A 83 -9.71 12.20 9.64
CA LYS A 83 -11.09 12.63 9.37
C LYS A 83 -11.52 12.44 7.90
N GLN A 84 -10.88 11.53 7.18
CA GLN A 84 -11.17 11.27 5.77
C GLN A 84 -11.66 9.82 5.60
N ALA A 85 -12.87 9.65 5.07
CA ALA A 85 -13.39 8.32 4.73
C ALA A 85 -12.54 7.66 3.63
N GLY A 86 -12.33 6.35 3.72
CA GLY A 86 -11.55 5.61 2.72
C GLY A 86 -10.03 5.77 2.85
N PHE A 87 -9.56 6.40 3.93
CA PHE A 87 -8.15 6.72 4.15
C PHE A 87 -7.79 6.58 5.63
N LEU A 88 -6.63 6.01 5.91
CA LEU A 88 -6.02 6.00 7.25
C LEU A 88 -4.53 6.33 7.13
N ALA A 89 -4.03 7.24 7.95
CA ALA A 89 -2.59 7.44 8.06
C ALA A 89 -1.93 6.22 8.73
N TYR A 90 -0.63 6.00 8.51
CA TYR A 90 0.05 4.79 9.02
C TYR A 90 -0.13 4.57 10.54
N TYR A 91 -0.10 5.62 11.36
CA TYR A 91 -0.32 5.50 12.81
C TYR A 91 -1.77 5.07 13.17
N GLU A 92 -2.76 5.44 12.35
CA GLU A 92 -4.14 4.96 12.50
C GLU A 92 -4.25 3.50 12.05
N VAL A 93 -3.53 3.12 10.98
CA VAL A 93 -3.39 1.73 10.56
C VAL A 93 -2.78 0.88 11.68
N CYS A 94 -1.68 1.33 12.31
CA CYS A 94 -1.08 0.65 13.46
C CYS A 94 -2.09 0.42 14.60
N SER A 95 -2.96 1.39 14.86
CA SER A 95 -4.01 1.29 15.88
C SER A 95 -5.17 0.36 15.48
N PHE A 96 -5.42 0.23 14.17
CA PHE A 96 -6.42 -0.67 13.61
C PHE A 96 -5.94 -2.13 13.66
N ILE A 97 -4.72 -2.40 13.20
CA ILE A 97 -4.17 -3.77 13.09
C ILE A 97 -3.97 -4.48 14.43
N GLN A 98 -3.84 -3.74 15.54
CA GLN A 98 -3.81 -4.30 16.90
C GLN A 98 -5.12 -5.00 17.29
N ARG A 99 -6.22 -4.69 16.60
CA ARG A 99 -7.58 -5.18 16.92
C ARG A 99 -8.26 -5.80 15.70
N ALA A 100 -7.49 -6.10 14.66
CA ALA A 100 -7.95 -6.58 13.37
C ALA A 100 -7.16 -7.84 13.00
N GLU A 101 -7.73 -8.64 12.12
CA GLU A 101 -7.03 -9.77 11.54
C GLU A 101 -6.14 -9.28 10.38
N GLN A 102 -4.88 -9.67 10.41
CA GLN A 102 -3.89 -9.30 9.40
C GLN A 102 -3.69 -10.46 8.43
N ARG A 103 -3.57 -10.14 7.15
CA ARG A 103 -3.39 -11.09 6.06
C ARG A 103 -2.36 -10.56 5.07
N TRP A 104 -1.67 -11.48 4.41
CA TRP A 104 -0.64 -11.16 3.43
C TRP A 104 -1.11 -11.56 2.02
N ILE A 105 -0.80 -10.74 1.02
CA ILE A 105 -1.08 -11.04 -0.39
C ILE A 105 0.22 -11.47 -1.05
N ASP A 106 0.48 -12.79 -1.08
CA ASP A 106 1.76 -13.37 -1.50
C ASP A 106 2.26 -12.86 -2.85
N TYR A 107 1.40 -12.82 -3.86
CA TYR A 107 1.78 -12.42 -5.21
C TYR A 107 1.96 -10.90 -5.37
N GLN A 108 1.37 -10.07 -4.48
CA GLN A 108 1.53 -8.61 -4.51
C GLN A 108 2.59 -8.10 -3.54
N TYR A 109 3.09 -8.95 -2.63
CA TYR A 109 4.07 -8.64 -1.58
C TYR A 109 3.65 -7.48 -0.67
N VAL A 110 2.38 -7.48 -0.26
CA VAL A 110 1.79 -6.42 0.54
C VAL A 110 0.73 -6.97 1.51
N PRO A 111 0.56 -6.34 2.69
CA PRO A 111 -0.43 -6.76 3.66
C PRO A 111 -1.80 -6.11 3.43
N TYR A 112 -2.83 -6.71 4.04
CA TYR A 112 -4.08 -6.04 4.34
C TYR A 112 -4.55 -6.47 5.74
N ALA A 113 -5.49 -5.73 6.30
CA ALA A 113 -6.14 -6.12 7.54
C ALA A 113 -7.64 -5.86 7.47
N TYR A 114 -8.40 -6.60 8.27
CA TYR A 114 -9.84 -6.41 8.33
C TYR A 114 -10.39 -6.67 9.74
N LYS A 115 -11.48 -5.97 10.05
CA LYS A 115 -12.21 -6.11 11.31
C LYS A 115 -13.69 -5.86 11.04
N GLY A 116 -14.51 -6.89 11.27
CA GLY A 116 -15.90 -6.81 10.85
C GLY A 116 -15.98 -6.58 9.34
N LYS A 117 -16.70 -5.53 8.96
CA LYS A 117 -16.79 -5.09 7.55
C LYS A 117 -15.78 -4.00 7.17
N GLU A 118 -14.91 -3.56 8.07
CA GLU A 118 -13.85 -2.60 7.73
C GLU A 118 -12.62 -3.34 7.21
N TRP A 119 -12.08 -2.85 6.10
CA TRP A 119 -10.93 -3.45 5.42
C TRP A 119 -9.92 -2.36 5.08
N VAL A 120 -8.62 -2.62 5.28
CA VAL A 120 -7.53 -1.68 4.98
C VAL A 120 -6.41 -2.37 4.21
N ALA A 121 -6.05 -1.80 3.06
CA ALA A 121 -4.80 -2.07 2.36
C ALA A 121 -3.75 -1.06 2.81
N TYR A 122 -2.59 -1.54 3.23
CA TYR A 122 -1.52 -0.70 3.76
C TYR A 122 -0.16 -1.30 3.45
N ASP A 123 0.89 -0.56 3.74
CA ASP A 123 2.25 -1.07 3.65
C ASP A 123 2.92 -1.12 5.02
N ASP A 124 3.75 -2.12 5.22
CA ASP A 124 4.53 -2.31 6.44
C ASP A 124 6.03 -2.42 6.11
N THR A 125 6.84 -2.66 7.14
CA THR A 125 8.29 -2.80 6.98
C THR A 125 8.67 -3.99 6.10
N ILE A 126 7.85 -5.04 6.05
CA ILE A 126 8.11 -6.23 5.23
C ILE A 126 7.82 -5.92 3.77
N SER A 127 6.68 -5.32 3.45
CA SER A 127 6.34 -4.94 2.08
C SER A 127 7.31 -3.89 1.53
N PHE A 128 7.77 -2.95 2.37
CA PHE A 128 8.83 -2.02 2.00
C PHE A 128 10.17 -2.70 1.72
N THR A 129 10.53 -3.71 2.50
CA THR A 129 11.74 -4.52 2.25
C THR A 129 11.63 -5.22 0.89
N TYR A 130 10.50 -5.85 0.58
CA TYR A 130 10.27 -6.46 -0.73
C TYR A 130 10.30 -5.43 -1.86
N LYS A 131 9.72 -4.25 -1.67
CA LYS A 131 9.74 -3.17 -2.67
C LYS A 131 11.15 -2.64 -2.92
N ASN A 132 11.98 -2.55 -1.89
CA ASN A 132 13.38 -2.14 -2.02
C ASN A 132 14.24 -3.19 -2.71
N ILE A 133 14.03 -4.48 -2.41
CA ILE A 133 14.87 -5.58 -2.94
C ILE A 133 14.42 -6.00 -4.34
N LEU A 134 13.11 -6.11 -4.58
CA LEU A 134 12.52 -6.60 -5.83
C LEU A 134 12.14 -5.46 -6.79
N GLY A 135 11.98 -4.24 -6.29
CA GLY A 135 12.01 -3.05 -7.13
C GLY A 135 13.42 -2.93 -7.69
N VAL A 136 13.58 -3.29 -8.97
CA VAL A 136 14.75 -3.02 -9.85
C VAL A 136 15.53 -1.80 -9.36
N PRO A 137 16.87 -1.74 -9.36
CA PRO A 137 17.64 -0.70 -8.65
C PRO A 137 17.28 0.71 -9.14
N TRP A 138 16.31 1.33 -8.48
CA TRP A 138 15.86 2.70 -8.70
C TRP A 138 16.54 3.56 -7.64
N CYS A 139 17.11 4.70 -8.02
CA CYS A 139 18.01 5.47 -7.16
C CYS A 139 17.36 6.16 -5.95
N GLY A 140 16.05 6.03 -5.73
CA GLY A 140 15.42 6.63 -4.56
C GLY A 140 14.01 6.14 -4.24
N HIS A 141 13.62 6.38 -2.99
CA HIS A 141 12.28 6.12 -2.45
C HIS A 141 11.67 7.42 -1.93
N TRP A 142 10.41 7.71 -2.28
CA TRP A 142 9.67 8.86 -1.75
C TRP A 142 8.58 8.38 -0.80
N ILE A 143 8.59 8.85 0.45
CA ILE A 143 7.55 8.51 1.43
C ILE A 143 6.49 9.62 1.46
N TRP A 144 5.21 9.23 1.32
CA TRP A 144 4.08 10.15 1.44
C TRP A 144 3.23 9.80 2.67
N THR A 145 3.05 10.65 3.70
CA THR A 145 3.54 12.02 3.94
C THR A 145 4.58 12.10 5.07
N THR A 146 5.27 13.24 5.21
CA THR A 146 6.34 13.48 6.20
C THR A 146 5.99 13.25 7.67
N PRO A 147 4.75 13.51 8.18
CA PRO A 147 4.41 13.17 9.58
C PRO A 147 4.35 11.66 9.84
N GLY A 148 4.06 10.83 8.82
CA GLY A 148 4.08 9.37 8.91
C GLY A 148 5.43 8.74 8.54
N ALA A 149 6.30 9.51 7.88
CA ALA A 149 7.59 9.03 7.37
C ALA A 149 8.64 8.80 8.46
N PHE A 150 8.53 9.44 9.63
CA PHE A 150 9.57 9.36 10.67
C PHE A 150 9.78 7.93 11.20
N SER A 151 8.71 7.14 11.34
CA SER A 151 8.82 5.74 11.77
C SER A 151 9.29 4.79 10.66
N VAL A 152 8.97 5.12 9.40
CA VAL A 152 9.30 4.28 8.23
C VAL A 152 10.75 4.49 7.76
N ALA A 153 11.23 5.74 7.74
CA ALA A 153 12.59 6.06 7.34
C ALA A 153 13.65 5.41 8.26
N MET A 154 13.35 5.27 9.55
CA MET A 154 14.21 4.54 10.49
C MET A 154 14.28 3.03 10.20
N ALA A 155 13.20 2.42 9.71
CA ALA A 155 13.18 1.00 9.37
C ALA A 155 13.89 0.67 8.04
N LEU A 156 14.08 1.65 7.17
CA LEU A 156 14.72 1.50 5.86
C LEU A 156 16.24 1.76 5.88
N SER A 157 16.84 2.04 7.04
CA SER A 157 18.27 2.30 7.17
C SER A 157 19.00 1.06 7.71
N PRO A 158 19.64 0.21 6.86
CA PRO A 158 20.54 -0.83 7.34
C PRO A 158 21.95 -0.31 7.71
N LEU A 159 22.15 1.00 7.84
CA LEU A 159 23.46 1.60 8.11
C LEU A 159 23.40 2.58 9.28
N SER A 160 23.39 2.05 10.51
CA SER A 160 23.88 2.71 11.72
C SER A 160 24.04 1.68 12.84
N ILE A 161 24.95 0.73 12.66
CA ILE A 161 25.65 0.07 13.78
C ILE A 161 27.11 -0.12 13.34
N TYR A 162 27.97 0.73 13.93
CA TYR A 162 29.41 0.97 13.78
C TYR A 162 29.90 1.67 12.50
#